data_AF-X1MUN8-F1
#
_entry.id   AF-X1MUN8-F1
#
_cell.length_a   1.000
_cell.length_b   1.000
_cell.length_c   1.000
_cell.angle_alpha   90.00
_cell.angle_beta   90.00
_cell.angle_gamma   90.00
#
_symmetry.space_group_name_H-M   'P 1'
#
loop_
_entity.id
_entity.type
_entity.pdbx_description
1 polymer ?
#
loop_
_entity_poly.entity_id
_entity_poly.type
_entity_poly.pdbx_seq_one_letter_code
_entity_poly.pdbx_strand_id
1 'polypeptide(L)'
;MALKVGILGAGHMGHVHANILSKDNRVQIVGVVDILPNKRDELANRIGSKSFPDLVDWGILMRFEKGRIATLSSSGHASWQIPTERVELVGDHSTLITEELDNVIYSKGLRQSSISMDFSQLPYEEKWGYVQENDWFLNTILNEAEPAFSVIDGLRIVQLIEGCYKSVESGKTISLKQEMKE
;
A
#
# COMPACT_ATOMS: atom_id res chain seq x y z
N MET A 1 -14.57 -11.10 -27.62
CA MET A 1 -13.24 -10.94 -26.98
C MET A 1 -13.37 -11.50 -25.56
N ALA A 2 -12.50 -12.40 -25.12
CA ALA A 2 -12.58 -12.98 -23.77
C ALA A 2 -12.06 -11.98 -22.73
N LEU A 3 -12.72 -11.89 -21.57
CA LEU A 3 -12.33 -11.06 -20.43
C LEU A 3 -11.09 -11.67 -19.77
N LYS A 4 -10.03 -10.87 -19.59
CA LYS A 4 -8.80 -11.31 -18.92
C LYS A 4 -8.94 -11.15 -17.42
N VAL A 5 -8.70 -12.22 -16.67
CA VAL A 5 -8.85 -12.25 -15.20
C VAL A 5 -7.56 -12.76 -14.56
N GLY A 6 -7.06 -12.06 -13.54
CA GLY A 6 -6.01 -12.55 -12.64
C GLY A 6 -6.61 -13.08 -11.34
N ILE A 7 -5.98 -14.07 -10.72
CA ILE A 7 -6.37 -14.61 -9.41
C ILE A 7 -5.31 -14.20 -8.39
N LEU A 8 -5.70 -13.41 -7.39
CA LEU A 8 -4.88 -13.07 -6.23
C LEU A 8 -5.29 -13.94 -5.04
N GLY A 9 -4.36 -14.74 -4.54
CA GLY A 9 -4.58 -15.73 -3.49
C GLY A 9 -4.99 -17.10 -4.04
N ALA A 10 -4.13 -18.09 -3.83
CA ALA A 10 -4.35 -19.51 -4.10
C ALA A 10 -4.92 -20.26 -2.87
N GLY A 11 -5.67 -19.56 -2.02
CA GLY A 11 -6.46 -20.16 -0.94
C GLY A 11 -7.71 -20.89 -1.45
N HIS A 12 -8.58 -21.30 -0.52
CA HIS A 12 -9.80 -22.05 -0.84
C HIS A 12 -10.71 -21.30 -1.83
N MET A 13 -11.00 -20.02 -1.56
CA MET A 13 -11.85 -19.21 -2.46
C MET A 13 -11.22 -19.01 -3.84
N GLY A 14 -9.91 -18.72 -3.90
CA GLY A 14 -9.18 -18.61 -5.16
C GLY A 14 -9.27 -19.87 -6.01
N HIS A 15 -9.18 -21.05 -5.38
CA HIS A 15 -9.35 -22.34 -6.04
C HIS A 15 -10.74 -22.52 -6.63
N VAL A 16 -11.78 -22.21 -5.85
CA VAL A 16 -13.19 -22.34 -6.26
C VAL A 16 -13.47 -21.44 -7.46
N HIS A 17 -13.12 -20.15 -7.38
CA HIS A 17 -13.35 -19.21 -8.46
C HIS A 17 -12.53 -19.56 -9.71
N ALA A 18 -11.25 -19.89 -9.56
CA ALA A 18 -10.40 -20.28 -10.69
C ALA A 18 -10.94 -21.52 -11.43
N ASN A 19 -11.45 -22.52 -10.71
CA ASN A 19 -12.01 -23.74 -11.32
C ASN A 19 -13.33 -23.49 -12.07
N ILE A 20 -14.14 -22.52 -11.64
CA ILE A 20 -15.38 -22.15 -12.33
C ILE A 20 -15.02 -21.33 -13.58
N LEU A 21 -14.19 -20.30 -13.41
CA LEU A 21 -13.82 -19.37 -14.47
C LEU A 21 -12.99 -20.02 -15.57
N SER A 22 -12.17 -21.04 -15.26
CA SER A 22 -11.37 -21.76 -16.27
C SER A 22 -12.21 -22.54 -17.28
N LYS A 23 -13.49 -22.77 -16.98
CA LYS A 23 -14.44 -23.47 -17.85
C LYS A 23 -15.37 -22.51 -18.62
N ASP A 24 -15.34 -21.22 -18.31
CA ASP A 24 -16.18 -20.21 -18.96
C ASP A 24 -15.46 -19.65 -20.18
N ASN A 25 -16.02 -19.88 -21.37
CA ASN A 25 -15.43 -19.42 -22.64
C ASN A 25 -15.39 -17.88 -22.80
N ARG A 26 -16.10 -17.14 -21.93
CA ARG A 26 -16.04 -15.68 -21.88
C ARG A 26 -14.81 -15.17 -21.13
N VAL A 27 -14.09 -16.05 -20.43
CA VAL A 27 -12.99 -15.69 -19.53
C VAL A 27 -11.68 -16.33 -19.98
N GLN A 28 -10.60 -15.56 -19.88
CA GLN A 28 -9.23 -16.04 -19.98
C GLN A 28 -8.53 -15.72 -18.65
N ILE A 29 -8.19 -16.76 -17.89
CA ILE A 29 -7.36 -16.57 -16.69
C ILE A 29 -5.92 -16.33 -17.16
N VAL A 30 -5.40 -15.13 -16.90
CA VAL A 30 -4.07 -14.73 -17.38
C VAL A 30 -2.96 -15.06 -16.39
N GLY A 31 -3.29 -15.25 -15.12
CA GLY A 31 -2.39 -15.89 -14.16
C GLY A 31 -2.84 -15.83 -12.71
N VAL A 32 -1.99 -16.40 -11.86
CA VAL A 32 -2.20 -16.58 -10.42
C VAL A 32 -1.03 -15.98 -9.65
N VAL A 33 -1.34 -15.25 -8.58
CA VAL A 33 -0.39 -14.73 -7.59
C VAL A 33 -0.77 -15.27 -6.22
N ASP A 34 0.20 -15.76 -5.45
CA ASP A 34 0.07 -16.07 -4.02
C ASP A 34 1.47 -15.97 -3.40
N ILE A 35 1.53 -15.55 -2.12
CA ILE A 35 2.77 -15.43 -1.36
C ILE A 35 3.47 -16.79 -1.18
N LEU A 36 2.73 -17.89 -1.20
CA LEU A 36 3.25 -19.26 -1.12
C LEU A 36 3.49 -19.81 -2.53
N PRO A 37 4.75 -19.93 -3.00
CA PRO A 37 5.07 -20.32 -4.37
C PRO A 37 4.45 -21.66 -4.77
N ASN A 38 4.48 -22.65 -3.86
CA ASN A 38 3.91 -23.97 -4.10
C ASN A 38 2.41 -23.91 -4.41
N LYS A 39 1.63 -23.13 -3.63
CA LYS A 39 0.18 -23.01 -3.84
C LYS A 39 -0.15 -22.25 -5.11
N ARG A 40 0.60 -21.17 -5.38
CA ARG A 40 0.50 -20.39 -6.61
C ARG A 40 0.74 -21.26 -7.84
N ASP A 41 1.87 -21.97 -7.86
CA ASP A 41 2.31 -22.79 -8.99
C ASP A 41 1.37 -23.97 -9.22
N GLU A 42 0.90 -24.62 -8.14
CA GLU A 42 -0.10 -25.68 -8.21
C GLU A 42 -1.39 -25.20 -8.87
N LEU A 43 -1.95 -24.08 -8.41
CA LEU A 43 -3.19 -23.52 -8.96
C LEU A 43 -3.01 -23.07 -10.42
N ALA A 44 -1.92 -22.38 -10.73
CA ALA A 44 -1.62 -21.90 -12.07
C ALA A 44 -1.52 -23.06 -13.07
N ASN A 45 -0.79 -24.12 -12.71
CA ASN A 45 -0.65 -25.33 -13.52
C ASN A 45 -1.98 -26.04 -13.72
N ARG A 46 -2.79 -26.17 -12.65
CA ARG A 46 -4.09 -26.86 -12.72
C ARG A 46 -5.05 -26.22 -13.74
N ILE A 47 -5.03 -24.90 -13.86
CA ILE A 47 -5.93 -24.16 -14.74
C ILE A 47 -5.28 -23.73 -16.06
N GLY A 48 -4.04 -24.15 -16.33
CA GLY A 48 -3.31 -23.82 -17.55
C GLY A 48 -3.00 -22.32 -17.70
N SER A 49 -2.78 -21.62 -16.59
CA SER A 49 -2.46 -20.17 -16.59
C SER A 49 -1.01 -19.92 -16.18
N LYS A 50 -0.57 -18.65 -16.26
CA LYS A 50 0.78 -18.27 -15.82
C LYS A 50 0.84 -18.14 -14.30
N SER A 51 1.96 -18.55 -13.74
CA SER A 51 2.32 -18.27 -12.37
C SER A 51 3.12 -16.97 -12.31
N PHE A 52 2.72 -16.03 -11.46
CA PHE A 52 3.40 -14.74 -11.33
C PHE A 52 4.04 -14.62 -9.94
N PRO A 53 5.37 -14.39 -9.87
CA PRO A 53 6.02 -14.18 -8.58
C PRO A 53 5.43 -12.99 -7.86
N ASP A 54 5.36 -13.10 -6.54
CA ASP A 54 5.05 -11.96 -5.71
C ASP A 54 6.20 -10.94 -5.82
N LEU A 55 5.87 -9.66 -5.82
CA LEU A 55 6.86 -8.58 -5.78
C LEU A 55 7.21 -8.35 -4.30
N VAL A 56 8.08 -9.21 -3.80
CA VAL A 56 8.46 -9.23 -2.38
C VAL A 56 9.30 -8.01 -2.01
N ASP A 57 10.16 -7.55 -2.93
CA ASP A 57 11.03 -6.40 -2.74
C ASP A 57 10.73 -5.32 -3.76
N TRP A 58 10.53 -4.09 -3.27
CA TRP A 58 10.35 -2.94 -4.14
C TRP A 58 10.80 -1.65 -3.47
N GLY A 59 11.12 -0.66 -4.32
CA GLY A 59 11.47 0.69 -3.90
C GLY A 59 10.84 1.72 -4.82
N ILE A 60 10.34 2.80 -4.23
CA ILE A 60 9.77 3.94 -4.95
C ILE A 60 10.55 5.19 -4.54
N LEU A 61 11.06 5.92 -5.52
CA LEU A 61 11.62 7.25 -5.34
C LEU A 61 10.64 8.28 -5.90
N MET A 62 10.13 9.14 -5.03
CA MET A 62 9.23 10.22 -5.38
C MET A 62 9.90 11.57 -5.20
N ARG A 63 9.60 12.49 -6.13
CA ARG A 63 9.94 13.90 -6.00
C ARG A 63 8.65 14.71 -5.93
N PHE A 64 8.43 15.32 -4.78
CA PHE A 64 7.35 16.25 -4.53
C PHE A 64 7.66 17.61 -5.12
N GLU A 65 6.65 18.48 -5.13
CA GLU A 65 6.85 19.89 -5.48
C GLU A 65 7.92 20.54 -4.61
N LYS A 66 8.56 21.61 -5.12
CA LYS A 66 9.64 22.33 -4.41
C LYS A 66 10.85 21.46 -4.04
N GLY A 67 11.06 20.31 -4.71
CA GLY A 67 12.28 19.52 -4.62
C GLY A 67 12.37 18.56 -3.42
N ARG A 68 11.31 18.43 -2.62
CA ARG A 68 11.24 17.44 -1.53
C ARG A 68 11.24 16.03 -2.11
N ILE A 69 11.89 15.10 -1.43
CA ILE A 69 12.07 13.71 -1.88
C ILE A 69 11.46 12.79 -0.83
N ALA A 70 10.81 11.73 -1.28
CA ALA A 70 10.47 10.59 -0.43
C ALA A 70 10.97 9.30 -1.06
N THR A 71 11.46 8.41 -0.22
CA THR A 71 11.84 7.05 -0.59
C THR A 71 10.97 6.09 0.20
N LEU A 72 10.28 5.19 -0.51
CA LEU A 72 9.58 4.08 0.08
C LEU A 72 10.33 2.82 -0.32
N SER A 73 10.53 1.92 0.62
CA SER A 73 11.07 0.59 0.36
C SER A 73 10.32 -0.42 1.19
N SER A 74 10.00 -1.55 0.58
CA SER A 74 9.36 -2.66 1.27
C SER A 74 10.08 -3.95 0.90
N SER A 75 10.16 -4.85 1.87
CA SER A 75 10.61 -6.22 1.69
C SER A 75 9.73 -7.16 2.49
N GLY A 76 9.12 -8.13 1.82
CA GLY A 76 8.36 -9.21 2.47
C GLY A 76 9.24 -10.34 3.03
N HIS A 77 10.58 -10.21 2.99
CA HIS A 77 11.49 -11.26 3.45
C HIS A 77 11.75 -11.29 4.96
N ALA A 78 11.35 -10.26 5.72
CA ALA A 78 11.76 -10.12 7.12
C ALA A 78 10.63 -9.68 8.06
N SER A 79 9.39 -10.08 7.79
CA SER A 79 8.19 -9.66 8.56
C SER A 79 8.18 -10.10 10.03
N TRP A 80 9.19 -10.83 10.49
CA TRP A 80 9.40 -11.22 11.89
C TRP A 80 10.32 -10.27 12.67
N GLN A 81 10.94 -9.29 12.01
CA GLN A 81 11.74 -8.25 12.65
C GLN A 81 10.86 -7.02 12.88
N ILE A 82 10.67 -6.65 14.15
CA ILE A 82 10.01 -5.41 14.54
C ILE A 82 11.07 -4.30 14.68
N PRO A 83 10.80 -3.06 14.24
CA PRO A 83 9.61 -2.63 13.51
C PRO A 83 9.61 -3.10 12.04
N THR A 84 8.43 -3.46 11.55
CA THR A 84 8.09 -3.75 10.15
C THR A 84 7.71 -2.50 9.37
N GLU A 85 7.14 -1.48 10.03
CA GLU A 85 6.84 -0.17 9.46
C GLU A 85 7.64 0.93 10.15
N ARG A 86 8.25 1.82 9.37
CA ARG A 86 8.88 3.05 9.87
C ARG A 86 8.69 4.19 8.89
N VAL A 87 8.30 5.35 9.41
CA VAL A 87 8.28 6.61 8.65
C VAL A 87 9.27 7.57 9.27
N GLU A 88 10.14 8.15 8.45
CA GLU A 88 11.11 9.16 8.88
C GLU A 88 10.92 10.44 8.06
N LEU A 89 10.69 11.54 8.79
CA LEU A 89 10.59 12.88 8.23
C LEU A 89 11.77 13.71 8.72
N VAL A 90 12.64 14.07 7.79
CA VAL A 90 13.78 14.96 8.05
C VAL A 90 13.43 16.36 7.58
N GLY A 91 13.38 17.28 8.53
CA GLY A 91 13.15 18.70 8.31
C GLY A 91 14.42 19.53 8.44
N ASP A 92 14.24 20.85 8.45
CA ASP A 92 15.32 21.77 8.73
C ASP A 92 15.69 21.67 10.22
N HIS A 93 16.87 21.10 10.51
CA HIS A 93 17.40 20.90 11.86
C HIS A 93 16.48 20.10 12.81
N SER A 94 15.55 19.30 12.29
CA SER A 94 14.68 18.45 13.10
C SER A 94 14.34 17.13 12.41
N THR A 95 13.95 16.13 13.19
CA THR A 95 13.59 14.81 12.69
C THR A 95 12.40 14.27 13.48
N LEU A 96 11.42 13.70 12.77
CA LEU A 96 10.34 12.92 13.35
C LEU A 96 10.42 11.49 12.80
N ILE A 97 10.39 10.51 13.68
CA ILE A 97 10.37 9.09 13.32
C ILE A 97 9.15 8.45 13.99
N THR A 98 8.39 7.68 13.23
CA THR A 98 7.44 6.71 13.76
C THR A 98 7.96 5.31 13.52
N GLU A 99 7.83 4.44 14.51
CA GLU A 99 8.11 3.01 14.39
C GLU A 99 6.85 2.25 14.77
N GLU A 100 6.31 1.50 13.80
CA GLU A 100 4.94 1.00 13.83
C GLU A 100 3.95 2.16 14.10
N LEU A 101 2.82 1.82 14.70
CA LEU A 101 1.91 2.77 15.34
C LEU A 101 2.19 2.92 16.84
N ASP A 102 3.33 2.41 17.31
CA ASP A 102 3.64 2.30 18.74
C ASP A 102 4.53 3.42 19.24
N ASN A 103 5.53 3.85 18.45
CA ASN A 103 6.54 4.78 18.96
C ASN A 103 6.66 6.02 18.08
N VAL A 104 6.80 7.17 18.73
CA VAL A 104 7.09 8.44 18.07
C VAL A 104 8.33 9.06 18.70
N ILE A 105 9.35 9.32 17.89
CA ILE A 105 10.60 9.96 18.29
C ILE A 105 10.70 11.30 17.58
N TYR A 106 10.84 12.38 18.34
CA TYR A 106 11.00 13.73 17.81
C TYR A 106 12.30 14.37 18.31
N SER A 107 13.18 14.72 17.38
CA SER A 107 14.43 15.45 17.64
C SER A 107 14.31 16.88 17.13
N LYS A 108 14.51 17.86 18.03
CA LYS A 108 14.38 19.30 17.75
C LYS A 108 15.67 19.95 17.24
N GLY A 109 16.76 19.20 17.19
CA GLY A 109 18.06 19.69 16.70
C GLY A 109 19.23 19.39 17.65
N LEU A 110 20.41 19.85 17.25
CA LEU A 110 21.66 19.56 17.96
C LEU A 110 21.65 20.12 19.39
N ARG A 111 22.21 19.37 20.35
CA ARG A 111 22.30 19.75 21.79
C ARG A 111 20.93 19.98 22.46
N GLN A 112 19.87 19.39 21.93
CA GLN A 112 18.55 19.38 22.54
C GLN A 112 18.16 17.94 22.89
N SER A 113 17.33 17.77 23.92
CA SER A 113 16.74 16.47 24.24
C SER A 113 15.75 16.05 23.15
N SER A 114 15.81 14.80 22.73
CA SER A 114 14.74 14.16 21.95
C SER A 114 13.54 13.87 22.85
N ILE A 115 12.34 13.92 22.27
CA ILE A 115 11.10 13.44 22.89
C ILE A 115 10.83 12.05 22.31
N SER A 116 10.52 11.10 23.18
CA SER A 116 10.06 9.76 22.78
C SER A 116 8.73 9.50 23.46
N MET A 117 7.75 9.03 22.69
CA MET A 117 6.42 8.68 23.18
C MET A 117 6.13 7.23 22.78
N ASP A 118 5.66 6.44 23.75
CA ASP A 118 5.30 5.04 23.60
C ASP A 118 3.78 4.90 23.77
N PHE A 119 3.16 4.31 22.77
CA PHE A 119 1.73 4.09 22.62
C PHE A 119 1.40 2.60 22.48
N SER A 120 2.36 1.70 22.72
CA SER A 120 2.18 0.25 22.57
C SER A 120 1.02 -0.32 23.39
N GLN A 121 0.70 0.32 24.52
CA GLN A 121 -0.38 -0.07 25.44
C GLN A 121 -1.75 0.53 25.08
N LEU A 122 -1.87 1.38 24.06
CA LEU A 122 -3.17 1.89 23.63
C LEU A 122 -4.03 0.78 23.03
N PRO A 123 -5.36 0.86 23.17
CA PRO A 123 -6.30 -0.03 22.46
C PRO A 123 -6.06 0.01 20.95
N TYR A 124 -6.24 -1.12 20.27
CA TYR A 124 -6.01 -1.21 18.82
C TYR A 124 -6.91 -0.26 18.04
N GLU A 125 -8.16 -0.10 18.47
CA GLU A 125 -9.16 0.75 17.81
C GLU A 125 -8.76 2.22 17.81
N GLU A 126 -8.08 2.67 18.88
CA GLU A 126 -7.56 4.02 18.99
C GLU A 126 -6.23 4.16 18.23
N LYS A 127 -5.30 3.24 18.49
CA LYS A 127 -3.96 3.27 17.88
C LYS A 127 -3.98 3.16 16.36
N TRP A 128 -4.90 2.36 15.81
CA TRP A 128 -5.05 2.18 14.35
C TRP A 128 -5.92 3.26 13.71
N GLY A 129 -6.40 4.23 14.49
CA GLY A 129 -7.16 5.37 14.00
C GLY A 129 -8.64 5.07 13.71
N TYR A 130 -9.16 3.86 13.95
CA TYR A 130 -10.56 3.52 13.67
C TYR A 130 -11.54 4.38 14.47
N VAL A 131 -11.22 4.71 15.72
CA VAL A 131 -12.04 5.63 16.54
C VAL A 131 -12.11 7.01 15.88
N GLN A 132 -10.98 7.52 15.41
CA GLN A 132 -10.90 8.83 14.74
C GLN A 132 -11.59 8.82 13.37
N GLU A 133 -11.41 7.77 12.57
CA GLU A 133 -12.04 7.60 11.27
C GLU A 133 -13.58 7.58 11.40
N ASN A 134 -14.10 6.82 12.36
CA ASN A 134 -15.54 6.76 12.64
C ASN A 134 -16.09 8.12 13.09
N ASP A 135 -15.35 8.85 13.92
CA ASP A 135 -15.75 10.19 14.36
C ASP A 135 -15.81 11.18 13.17
N TRP A 136 -14.81 11.18 12.29
CA TRP A 136 -14.83 11.99 11.06
C TRP A 136 -16.01 11.64 10.16
N PHE A 137 -16.29 10.36 9.98
CA PHE A 137 -17.41 9.90 9.17
C PHE A 137 -18.76 10.35 9.76
N LEU A 138 -18.97 10.14 11.06
CA LEU A 138 -20.21 10.53 11.74
C LEU A 138 -20.39 12.05 11.74
N ASN A 139 -19.32 12.81 11.97
CA ASN A 139 -19.38 14.28 11.92
C ASN A 139 -19.72 14.80 10.52
N THR A 140 -19.23 14.14 9.46
CA THR A 140 -19.60 14.49 8.08
C THR A 140 -21.11 14.33 7.86
N ILE A 141 -21.71 13.23 8.36
CA ILE A 141 -23.13 12.94 8.14
C ILE A 141 -24.04 13.77 9.05
N LEU A 142 -23.71 13.85 10.34
CA LEU A 142 -24.60 14.42 11.35
C LEU A 142 -24.49 15.95 11.42
N ASN A 143 -23.29 16.48 11.17
CA ASN A 143 -23.00 17.90 11.33
C ASN A 143 -22.69 18.61 10.00
N GLU A 144 -22.87 17.93 8.87
CA GLU A 144 -22.54 18.45 7.53
C GLU A 144 -21.10 18.98 7.44
N ALA A 145 -20.19 18.40 8.21
CA ALA A 145 -18.78 18.74 8.16
C ALA A 145 -18.18 18.28 6.83
N GLU A 146 -17.13 18.97 6.36
CA GLU A 146 -16.36 18.51 5.22
C GLU A 146 -15.69 17.16 5.55
N PRO A 147 -15.74 16.18 4.63
CA PRO A 147 -15.12 14.88 4.86
C PRO A 147 -13.61 15.03 4.99
N ALA A 148 -13.01 14.28 5.92
CA ALA A 148 -11.56 14.28 6.13
C ALA A 148 -10.77 13.87 4.87
N PHE A 149 -11.38 13.05 4.02
CA PHE A 149 -10.85 12.64 2.72
C PHE A 149 -11.92 12.76 1.65
N SER A 150 -11.57 13.38 0.54
CA SER A 150 -12.45 13.54 -0.61
C SER A 150 -12.31 12.38 -1.59
N VAL A 151 -13.27 12.25 -2.52
CA VAL A 151 -13.18 11.29 -3.63
C VAL A 151 -11.93 11.56 -4.48
N ILE A 152 -11.53 12.82 -4.64
CA ILE A 152 -10.34 13.18 -5.41
C ILE A 152 -9.05 12.71 -4.72
N ASP A 153 -9.00 12.65 -3.40
CA ASP A 153 -7.85 12.09 -2.68
C ASP A 153 -7.70 10.59 -2.96
N GLY A 154 -8.81 9.87 -2.97
CA GLY A 154 -8.83 8.46 -3.39
C GLY A 154 -8.37 8.26 -4.84
N LEU A 155 -8.86 9.08 -5.77
CA LEU A 155 -8.42 9.03 -7.17
C LEU A 155 -6.92 9.29 -7.31
N ARG A 156 -6.38 10.27 -6.58
CA ARG A 156 -4.94 10.61 -6.61
C ARG A 156 -4.06 9.45 -6.13
N ILE A 157 -4.50 8.69 -5.13
CA ILE A 157 -3.79 7.49 -4.65
C ILE A 157 -3.73 6.44 -5.78
N VAL A 158 -4.85 6.20 -6.46
CA VAL A 158 -4.89 5.26 -7.58
C VAL A 158 -3.96 5.70 -8.71
N GLN A 159 -3.99 6.99 -9.08
CA GLN A 159 -3.09 7.55 -10.10
C GLN A 159 -1.61 7.42 -9.71
N LEU A 160 -1.27 7.60 -8.43
CA LEU A 160 0.08 7.39 -7.93
C LEU A 160 0.53 5.94 -8.11
N ILE A 161 -0.33 4.98 -7.76
CA ILE A 161 -0.07 3.54 -7.92
C ILE A 161 0.12 3.20 -9.41
N GLU A 162 -0.77 3.66 -10.28
CA GLU A 162 -0.63 3.48 -11.74
C GLU A 162 0.67 4.08 -12.27
N GLY A 163 1.06 5.26 -11.77
CA GLY A 163 2.34 5.90 -12.08
C GLY A 163 3.54 5.03 -11.72
N CYS A 164 3.48 4.33 -10.58
CA CYS A 164 4.52 3.39 -10.18
C CYS A 164 4.63 2.23 -11.18
N TYR A 165 3.51 1.62 -11.58
CA TYR A 165 3.51 0.56 -12.60
C TYR A 165 4.04 1.05 -13.96
N LYS A 166 3.58 2.21 -14.44
CA LYS A 166 4.10 2.83 -15.68
C LYS A 166 5.61 3.11 -15.59
N SER A 167 6.11 3.49 -14.41
CA SER A 167 7.54 3.72 -14.18
C SER A 167 8.35 2.43 -14.30
N VAL A 168 7.84 1.32 -13.77
CA VAL A 168 8.47 0.00 -13.87
C VAL A 168 8.49 -0.49 -15.31
N GLU A 169 7.37 -0.40 -16.02
CA GLU A 169 7.26 -0.84 -17.41
C GLU A 169 8.17 -0.06 -18.36
N SER A 170 8.26 1.26 -18.17
CA SER A 170 9.03 2.13 -19.05
C SER A 170 10.50 2.31 -18.66
N GLY A 171 10.86 1.97 -17.41
CA GLY A 171 12.16 2.26 -16.83
C GLY A 171 12.46 3.76 -16.68
N LYS A 172 11.44 4.63 -16.71
CA LYS A 172 11.58 6.10 -16.70
C LYS A 172 10.74 6.72 -15.59
N THR A 173 11.14 7.91 -15.15
CA THR A 173 10.34 8.72 -14.23
C THR A 173 9.02 9.14 -14.87
N ILE A 174 7.91 8.92 -14.15
CA ILE A 174 6.56 9.34 -14.56
C ILE A 174 6.19 10.66 -13.88
N SER A 175 5.65 11.61 -14.64
CA SER A 175 5.15 12.87 -14.09
C SER A 175 3.64 12.81 -13.92
N LEU A 176 3.17 12.89 -12.68
CA LEU A 176 1.74 12.86 -12.36
C LEU A 176 1.03 14.22 -12.52
N LYS A 177 1.77 15.30 -12.82
CA LYS A 177 1.23 16.67 -12.91
C LYS A 177 0.15 16.87 -13.98
N GLN A 178 0.15 16.05 -15.04
CA GLN A 178 -0.83 16.16 -16.12
C GLN A 178 -2.08 15.31 -15.88
N GLU A 179 -1.99 14.23 -15.12
CA GLU A 179 -3.10 13.33 -14.78
C GLU A 179 -3.89 13.83 -13.55
N MET A 180 -3.28 14.66 -12.71
CA MET A 180 -3.87 15.22 -11.48
C MET A 180 -4.56 16.59 -11.66
N LYS A 181 -4.87 17.00 -12.89
CA LYS A 181 -5.67 18.21 -13.16
C LYS A 181 -7.15 17.88 -13.02
N GLU A 182 -7.72 18.23 -11.87
CA GLU A 182 -9.12 18.65 -11.75
C GLU A 182 -9.16 20.17 -11.55
#